data_AF-A0A075SEU4-F1
#
_entry.id   AF-A0A075SEU4-F1
#
_cell.length_a   1.000
_cell.length_b   1.000
_cell.length_c   1.000
_cell.angle_alpha   90.00
_cell.angle_beta   90.00
_cell.angle_gamma   90.00
#
_symmetry.space_group_name_H-M   'P 1'
#
loop_
_entity.id
_entity.type
_entity.pdbx_description
1 polymer ?
#
loop_
_entity_poly.entity_id
_entity_poly.type
_entity_poly.pdbx_seq_one_letter_code
_entity_poly.pdbx_strand_id
1 'polypeptide(L)'
;MTQAERIREYYKQHPAASYDEVAEALKTSNSNVRANVSKDIKAGRCVRLEDKSLDYSMHYIKNEALADLINWKNDNRREWVDMLTRAAEKETDNNTMRLLIKEANKLMKEVTE
;
A
#
# COMPACT_ATOMS: atom_id res chain seq x y z
N MET A 1 15.07 -3.29 3.55
CA MET A 1 14.23 -3.40 4.75
C MET A 1 15.12 -3.43 5.99
N THR A 2 14.95 -2.48 6.91
CA THR A 2 15.70 -2.35 8.17
C THR A 2 15.22 -3.38 9.21
N GLN A 3 15.99 -3.56 10.29
CA GLN A 3 15.57 -4.45 11.37
C GLN A 3 14.29 -3.98 12.08
N ALA A 4 14.12 -2.67 12.24
CA ALA A 4 12.89 -2.10 12.77
C ALA A 4 11.70 -2.42 11.87
N GLU A 5 11.83 -2.24 10.55
CA GLU A 5 10.78 -2.59 9.58
C GLU A 5 10.43 -4.09 9.63
N ARG A 6 11.43 -4.97 9.74
CA ARG A 6 11.19 -6.42 9.89
C ARG A 6 10.39 -6.75 11.14
N ILE A 7 10.67 -6.07 12.26
CA ILE A 7 9.92 -6.25 13.52
C ILE A 7 8.47 -5.79 13.35
N ARG A 8 8.24 -4.64 12.73
CA ARG A 8 6.88 -4.11 12.49
C ARG A 8 6.08 -5.04 11.58
N GLU A 9 6.70 -5.52 10.51
CA GLU A 9 6.06 -6.43 9.56
C GLU A 9 5.68 -7.76 10.20
N TYR A 10 6.56 -8.30 11.07
CA TYR A 10 6.25 -9.51 11.82
C TYR A 10 5.05 -9.30 12.76
N TYR A 11 5.01 -8.19 13.50
CA TYR A 11 3.88 -7.87 14.38
C TYR A 11 2.59 -7.55 13.62
N LYS A 12 2.67 -7.01 12.39
CA LYS A 12 1.50 -6.84 11.53
C LYS A 12 0.82 -8.18 11.23
N GLN A 13 1.61 -9.22 10.98
CA GLN A 13 1.11 -10.56 10.64
C GLN A 13 0.80 -11.41 11.90
N HIS A 14 1.51 -11.15 13.00
CA HIS A 14 1.37 -11.87 14.27
C HIS A 14 1.28 -10.90 15.47
N PRO A 15 0.15 -10.20 15.66
CA PRO A 15 0.02 -9.14 16.67
C PRO A 15 0.23 -9.60 18.12
N ALA A 16 -0.06 -10.87 18.40
CA ALA A 16 0.05 -11.49 19.71
C ALA A 16 1.40 -12.17 19.98
N ALA A 17 2.35 -12.14 19.04
CA ALA A 17 3.64 -12.79 19.20
C ALA A 17 4.42 -12.22 20.41
N SER A 18 5.03 -13.10 21.18
CA SER A 18 5.97 -12.74 22.24
C SER A 18 7.26 -12.16 21.65
N TYR A 19 7.98 -11.36 22.45
CA TYR A 19 9.27 -10.82 22.03
C TYR A 19 10.32 -11.89 21.72
N ASP A 20 10.23 -13.06 22.38
CA ASP A 20 11.15 -14.17 22.15
C ASP A 20 10.88 -14.83 20.79
N GLU A 21 9.61 -15.05 20.43
CA GLU A 21 9.23 -15.57 19.11
C GLU A 21 9.71 -14.65 17.99
N VAL A 22 9.52 -13.33 18.14
CA VAL A 22 10.01 -12.36 17.14
C VAL A 22 11.53 -12.34 17.07
N ALA A 23 12.20 -12.43 18.22
CA ALA A 23 13.66 -12.46 18.28
C ALA A 23 14.24 -13.69 17.57
N GLU A 24 13.65 -14.86 17.81
CA GLU A 24 14.03 -16.12 17.15
C GLU A 24 13.79 -16.04 15.64
N ALA A 25 12.56 -15.67 15.22
CA ALA A 25 12.19 -15.61 13.81
C ALA A 25 13.05 -14.62 13.00
N LEU A 26 13.41 -13.48 13.61
CA LEU A 26 14.20 -12.44 12.95
C LEU A 26 15.71 -12.58 13.16
N LYS A 27 16.15 -13.62 13.89
CA LYS A 27 17.54 -13.87 14.28
C LYS A 27 18.16 -12.65 14.95
N THR A 28 17.50 -12.13 15.98
CA THR A 28 17.94 -11.00 16.79
C THR A 28 17.78 -11.28 18.28
N SER A 29 18.03 -10.29 19.14
CA SER A 29 17.84 -10.43 20.58
C SER A 29 16.48 -9.91 21.03
N ASN A 30 15.92 -10.53 22.07
CA ASN A 30 14.71 -10.06 22.75
C ASN A 30 14.82 -8.58 23.18
N SER A 31 15.99 -8.18 23.70
CA SER A 31 16.27 -6.80 24.10
C SER A 31 16.16 -5.81 22.94
N ASN A 32 16.60 -6.21 21.73
CA ASN A 32 16.48 -5.39 20.54
C ASN A 32 15.02 -5.23 20.10
N VAL A 33 14.24 -6.31 20.14
CA VAL A 33 12.79 -6.27 19.83
C VAL A 33 12.08 -5.32 20.80
N ARG A 34 12.29 -5.49 22.11
CA ARG A 34 11.70 -4.61 23.15
C ARG A 34 12.07 -3.15 22.95
N ALA A 35 13.34 -2.86 22.62
CA ALA A 35 13.79 -1.50 22.40
C ALA A 35 13.12 -0.84 21.18
N ASN A 36 12.94 -1.57 20.08
CA ASN A 36 12.26 -1.06 18.88
C ASN A 36 10.77 -0.85 19.11
N VAL A 37 10.09 -1.83 19.73
CA VAL A 37 8.66 -1.71 20.07
C VAL A 37 8.43 -0.50 20.99
N SER A 38 9.26 -0.33 22.03
CA SER A 38 9.15 0.83 22.93
C SER A 38 9.32 2.16 22.21
N LYS A 39 10.31 2.26 21.30
CA LYS A 39 10.51 3.45 20.46
C LYS A 39 9.31 3.72 19.54
N ASP A 40 8.69 2.67 18.99
CA ASP A 40 7.54 2.80 18.10
C ASP A 40 6.27 3.20 18.83
N ILE A 41 6.03 2.67 20.03
CA ILE A 41 4.93 3.11 20.91
C ILE A 41 5.11 4.60 21.25
N LYS A 42 6.31 5.00 21.68
CA LYS A 42 6.60 6.41 22.01
C LYS A 42 6.41 7.36 20.82
N ALA A 43 6.69 6.88 19.61
CA ALA A 43 6.54 7.65 18.39
C ALA A 43 5.12 7.58 17.79
N GLY A 44 4.17 6.92 18.44
CA GLY A 44 2.79 6.77 17.96
C GLY A 44 2.66 5.88 16.71
N ARG A 45 3.66 5.03 16.42
CA ARG A 45 3.61 4.06 15.32
C ARG A 45 2.96 2.74 15.73
N CYS A 46 2.90 2.45 17.02
CA CYS A 46 2.33 1.23 17.57
C CYS A 46 1.46 1.56 18.78
N VAL A 47 0.35 0.84 18.92
CA VAL A 47 -0.50 0.86 20.11
C VAL A 47 -0.45 -0.51 20.76
N ARG A 48 -0.33 -0.55 22.08
CA ARG A 48 -0.53 -1.80 22.84
C ARG A 48 -1.99 -1.89 23.26
N LEU A 49 -2.66 -2.95 22.84
CA LEU A 49 -4.05 -3.21 23.18
C LEU A 49 -4.17 -3.80 24.60
N GLU A 50 -5.41 -3.90 25.10
CA GLU A 50 -5.68 -4.40 26.46
C GLU A 50 -5.23 -5.84 26.67
N ASP A 51 -5.33 -6.68 25.63
CA ASP A 51 -4.85 -8.06 25.60
C ASP A 51 -3.31 -8.18 25.48
N LYS A 52 -2.60 -7.04 25.49
CA LYS A 52 -1.15 -6.88 25.33
C LYS A 52 -0.61 -7.14 23.92
N SER A 53 -1.47 -7.41 22.94
CA SER A 53 -1.07 -7.46 21.54
C SER A 53 -0.61 -6.07 21.04
N LEU A 54 0.16 -6.07 19.96
CA LEU A 54 0.71 -4.86 19.34
C LEU A 54 -0.01 -4.57 18.03
N ASP A 55 -0.60 -3.39 17.94
CA ASP A 55 -1.26 -2.88 16.75
C ASP A 55 -0.37 -1.86 16.03
N TYR A 56 0.01 -2.20 14.80
CA TYR A 56 0.77 -1.34 13.90
C TYR A 56 -0.08 -0.77 12.75
N SER A 57 -1.39 -1.00 12.72
CA SER A 57 -2.27 -0.61 11.61
C SER A 57 -2.09 0.86 11.23
N MET A 58 -2.11 1.76 12.22
CA MET A 58 -1.86 3.19 12.05
C MET A 58 -0.54 3.54 11.33
N HIS A 59 0.51 2.75 11.52
CA HIS A 59 1.78 2.95 10.82
C HIS A 59 1.64 2.72 9.32
N TYR A 60 0.81 1.75 8.92
CA TYR A 60 0.63 1.33 7.54
C TYR A 60 -0.53 2.04 6.83
N ILE A 61 -1.50 2.64 7.57
CA ILE A 61 -2.65 3.36 6.99
C ILE A 61 -2.24 4.35 5.90
N LYS A 62 -1.17 5.13 6.08
CA LYS A 62 -0.76 6.12 5.06
C LYS A 62 -0.33 5.46 3.74
N ASN A 63 0.36 4.32 3.83
CA ASN A 63 0.83 3.60 2.65
C ASN A 63 -0.31 2.82 2.00
N GLU A 64 -1.19 2.22 2.81
CA GLU A 64 -2.38 1.51 2.33
C GLU A 64 -3.37 2.48 1.67
N ALA A 65 -3.69 3.61 2.30
CA ALA A 65 -4.56 4.62 1.70
C ALA A 65 -3.95 5.23 0.42
N LEU A 66 -2.63 5.36 0.35
CA LEU A 66 -1.96 5.79 -0.88
C LEU A 66 -2.06 4.73 -1.98
N ALA A 67 -1.84 3.46 -1.63
CA ALA A 67 -1.98 2.34 -2.57
C ALA A 67 -3.43 2.23 -3.08
N ASP A 68 -4.42 2.33 -2.19
CA ASP A 68 -5.84 2.33 -2.54
C ASP A 68 -6.19 3.51 -3.46
N LEU A 69 -5.65 4.70 -3.19
CA LEU A 69 -5.84 5.87 -4.05
C LEU A 69 -5.23 5.66 -5.44
N ILE A 70 -4.04 5.04 -5.53
CA ILE A 70 -3.39 4.72 -6.80
C ILE A 70 -4.22 3.69 -7.57
N ASN A 71 -4.66 2.62 -6.91
CA ASN A 71 -5.50 1.59 -7.50
C ASN A 71 -6.81 2.18 -8.03
N TRP A 72 -7.52 2.96 -7.21
CA TRP A 72 -8.74 3.64 -7.62
C TRP A 72 -8.51 4.56 -8.83
N LYS A 73 -7.43 5.33 -8.85
CA LYS A 73 -7.09 6.18 -10.01
C LYS A 73 -6.84 5.35 -11.26
N ASN A 74 -6.16 4.21 -11.15
CA ASN A 74 -5.89 3.33 -12.27
C ASN A 74 -7.17 2.68 -12.81
N ASP A 75 -8.08 2.26 -11.94
CA ASP A 75 -9.37 1.68 -12.36
C ASP A 75 -10.21 2.70 -13.13
N ASN A 76 -10.30 3.94 -12.64
CA ASN A 76 -10.97 5.02 -13.37
C ASN A 76 -10.32 5.30 -14.72
N ARG A 77 -8.98 5.32 -14.79
CA ARG A 77 -8.26 5.51 -16.07
C ARG A 77 -8.55 4.39 -17.06
N ARG A 78 -8.59 3.14 -16.61
CA ARG A 78 -8.94 1.98 -17.46
C ARG A 78 -10.37 2.11 -18.00
N GLU A 79 -11.32 2.51 -17.14
CA GLU A 79 -12.69 2.78 -17.56
C GLU A 79 -12.77 3.89 -18.61
N TRP A 80 -12.06 5.01 -18.41
CA TRP A 80 -12.02 6.09 -19.39
C TRP A 80 -11.37 5.68 -20.72
N VAL A 81 -10.31 4.87 -20.68
CA VAL A 81 -9.70 4.30 -21.89
C VAL A 81 -10.70 3.45 -22.67
N ASP A 82 -11.47 2.59 -21.98
CA ASP A 82 -12.51 1.77 -22.61
C ASP A 82 -13.62 2.64 -23.21
N MET A 83 -14.09 3.65 -22.48
CA MET A 83 -15.08 4.62 -22.99
C MET A 83 -14.60 5.35 -24.24
N LEU A 84 -13.37 5.88 -24.24
CA LEU A 84 -12.79 6.60 -25.37
C LEU A 84 -12.58 5.68 -26.58
N THR A 85 -12.15 4.44 -26.35
CA THR A 85 -12.01 3.43 -27.41
C THR A 85 -13.36 3.12 -28.05
N ARG A 86 -14.41 2.84 -27.26
CA ARG A 86 -15.77 2.59 -27.75
C ARG A 86 -16.37 3.79 -28.48
N ALA A 87 -16.04 5.01 -28.06
CA ALA A 87 -16.48 6.22 -28.75
C ALA A 87 -15.79 6.34 -30.12
N ALA A 88 -14.48 6.09 -30.17
CA ALA A 88 -13.72 6.11 -31.41
C ALA A 88 -14.22 5.08 -32.44
N GLU A 89 -14.64 3.89 -31.99
CA GLU A 89 -15.20 2.84 -32.86
C GLU A 89 -16.49 3.25 -33.58
N LYS A 90 -17.26 4.17 -33.00
CA LYS A 90 -18.53 4.66 -33.57
C LYS A 90 -18.39 5.98 -34.31
N GLU A 91 -17.24 6.62 -34.21
CA GLU A 91 -16.98 7.92 -34.81
C GLU A 91 -16.73 7.80 -36.31
N THR A 92 -17.23 8.76 -37.08
CA THR A 92 -17.07 8.82 -38.54
C THR A 92 -16.17 9.97 -38.97
N ASP A 93 -16.03 11.01 -38.16
CA ASP A 93 -15.04 12.06 -38.36
C ASP A 93 -13.62 11.58 -37.97
N ASN A 94 -12.75 11.47 -38.97
CA ASN A 94 -11.40 10.93 -38.82
C ASN A 94 -10.53 11.75 -37.84
N ASN A 95 -10.74 13.07 -37.77
CA ASN A 95 -10.00 13.92 -36.83
C ASN A 95 -10.42 13.65 -35.38
N THR A 96 -11.71 13.56 -35.13
CA THR A 96 -12.29 13.25 -33.82
C THR A 96 -11.87 11.85 -33.36
N MET A 97 -11.94 10.85 -34.25
CA MET A 97 -11.47 9.49 -33.97
C MET A 97 -9.99 9.46 -33.54
N ARG A 98 -9.11 10.16 -34.28
CA ARG A 98 -7.68 10.24 -33.94
C ARG A 98 -7.43 10.90 -32.58
N LEU A 99 -8.20 11.94 -32.23
CA LEU A 99 -8.09 12.61 -30.93
C LEU A 99 -8.49 11.69 -29.78
N LEU A 100 -9.61 10.96 -29.93
CA LEU A 100 -10.07 10.00 -28.92
C LEU A 100 -9.05 8.89 -28.67
N ILE A 101 -8.50 8.30 -29.74
CA ILE A 101 -7.44 7.28 -29.65
C ILE A 101 -6.17 7.84 -29.00
N LYS A 102 -5.81 9.09 -29.30
CA LYS A 102 -4.63 9.74 -28.70
C LYS A 102 -4.80 9.94 -27.19
N GLU A 103 -5.96 10.40 -26.74
CA GLU A 103 -6.22 10.58 -25.31
C GLU A 103 -6.30 9.24 -24.56
N ALA A 104 -6.90 8.21 -25.15
CA ALA A 104 -6.89 6.86 -24.59
C ALA A 104 -5.45 6.34 -24.39
N ASN A 105 -4.59 6.50 -25.41
CA ASN A 105 -3.18 6.10 -25.34
C ASN A 105 -2.39 6.88 -24.29
N LYS A 106 -2.72 8.17 -24.08
CA LYS A 106 -2.09 8.98 -23.04
C LYS A 106 -2.47 8.46 -21.65
N LEU A 107 -3.76 8.21 -21.41
CA LEU A 107 -4.23 7.68 -20.13
C LEU A 107 -3.64 6.30 -19.81
N MET A 108 -3.50 5.42 -20.80
CA MET A 108 -2.84 4.12 -20.62
C MET A 108 -1.40 4.25 -20.13
N LYS A 109 -0.64 5.23 -20.63
CA LYS A 109 0.76 5.47 -20.19
C LYS A 109 0.87 6.00 -18.76
N GLU A 110 -0.21 6.56 -18.23
CA GLU A 110 -0.28 7.07 -16.85
C GLU A 110 -0.75 6.02 -15.84
N VAL A 111 -1.16 4.83 -16.30
CA VAL A 111 -1.43 3.69 -15.41
C VAL A 111 -0.10 3.22 -14.83
N THR A 112 0.00 3.24 -13.51
CA THR A 112 1.19 2.77 -12.78
C THR A 112 0.90 1.45 -12.09
N GLU A 113 1.81 0.47 -12.20
CA GLU A 113 1.75 -0.78 -11.40
C GLU A 113 2.04 -0.55 -9.92
#